data_AF-A0A914U026-F1
#
_entry.id   AF-A0A914U026-F1
#
_cell.length_a   1.000
_cell.length_b   1.000
_cell.length_c   1.000
_cell.angle_alpha   90.00
_cell.angle_beta   90.00
_cell.angle_gamma   90.00
#
_symmetry.space_group_name_H-M   'P 1'
#
loop_
_entity.id
_entity.type
_entity.pdbx_description
1 polymer ?
#
loop_
_entity_poly.entity_id
_entity_poly.type
_entity_poly.pdbx_seq_one_letter_code
_entity_poly.pdbx_strand_id
1 'polypeptide(L)'
;MDLLSPWLYPRSDNFITINEMIAKNQRVIVTFSDDETIENFPQLWPASTMINSYANSDKVDQMIAYNQKQVEDFNAISCLPKNALYKLSWTLTPQTSTIIESLLGGKLKSLRELANIGNQKLSSFARPFQAKGMKLCQILLIDFQETSNIMPVIFRSILNY
;
A
#
# COMPACT_ATOMS: atom_id res chain seq x y z
N MET A 1 -8.94 -6.21 -22.24
CA MET A 1 -9.45 -6.68 -20.94
C MET A 1 -8.70 -5.87 -19.89
N ASP A 2 -9.32 -4.81 -19.35
CA ASP A 2 -8.66 -3.95 -18.38
C ASP A 2 -8.60 -4.64 -17.02
N LEU A 3 -7.43 -5.18 -16.70
CA LEU A 3 -7.18 -5.97 -15.49
C LEU A 3 -7.40 -5.18 -14.18
N LEU A 4 -7.56 -3.85 -14.27
CA LEU A 4 -7.61 -2.92 -13.14
C LEU A 4 -8.89 -2.04 -13.13
N SER A 5 -9.83 -2.27 -14.06
CA SER A 5 -10.82 -1.28 -14.55
C SER A 5 -11.87 -0.69 -13.60
N PRO A 6 -12.14 -1.20 -12.40
CA PRO A 6 -12.94 -0.42 -11.41
C PRO A 6 -12.22 -0.26 -10.07
N TRP A 7 -11.07 -0.92 -9.91
CA TRP A 7 -10.34 -1.06 -8.65
C TRP A 7 -9.39 0.10 -8.36
N LEU A 8 -9.00 0.82 -9.40
CA LEU A 8 -8.18 2.03 -9.31
C LEU A 8 -9.00 3.32 -9.46
N TYR A 9 -10.32 3.22 -9.51
CA TYR A 9 -11.16 4.41 -9.47
C TYR A 9 -11.19 4.93 -8.03
N PRO A 10 -10.91 6.23 -7.79
CA PRO A 10 -11.36 6.85 -6.55
C PRO A 10 -12.87 6.64 -6.45
N ARG A 11 -13.38 6.51 -5.22
CA ARG A 11 -14.75 6.05 -4.92
C ARG A 11 -15.86 7.09 -5.30
N SER A 12 -15.56 8.06 -6.17
CA SER A 12 -16.55 8.96 -6.78
C SER A 12 -16.22 9.36 -8.22
N ASP A 13 -17.22 9.91 -8.91
CA ASP A 13 -17.26 10.27 -10.33
C ASP A 13 -16.49 11.56 -10.70
N ASN A 14 -15.85 12.23 -9.72
CA ASN A 14 -15.26 13.57 -9.91
C ASN A 14 -13.77 13.57 -10.28
N PHE A 15 -13.15 12.41 -10.43
CA PHE A 15 -11.75 12.30 -10.86
C PHE A 15 -11.67 11.65 -12.23
N ILE A 16 -10.65 12.06 -12.98
CA ILE A 16 -10.35 11.43 -14.27
C ILE A 16 -10.16 9.93 -14.06
N THR A 17 -10.94 9.15 -14.81
CA THR A 17 -10.91 7.70 -14.78
C THR A 17 -9.61 7.18 -15.40
N ILE A 18 -9.21 5.94 -15.12
CA ILE A 18 -8.05 5.34 -15.81
C ILE A 18 -8.25 5.32 -17.33
N ASN A 19 -9.47 5.08 -17.79
CA ASN A 19 -9.76 5.08 -19.22
C ASN A 19 -9.56 6.46 -19.84
N GLU A 20 -9.97 7.52 -19.16
CA GLU A 20 -9.72 8.89 -19.60
C GLU A 20 -8.24 9.27 -19.52
N MET A 21 -7.50 8.80 -18.49
CA MET A 21 -6.05 8.96 -18.43
C MET A 21 -5.38 8.27 -19.63
N ILE A 22 -5.79 7.03 -19.95
CA ILE A 22 -5.29 6.29 -21.11
C ILE A 22 -5.60 7.03 -22.41
N ALA A 23 -6.83 7.52 -22.57
CA ALA A 23 -7.28 8.27 -23.74
C ALA A 23 -6.50 9.58 -23.93
N LYS A 24 -6.10 10.23 -22.83
CA LYS A 24 -5.26 11.45 -22.83
C LYS A 24 -3.76 11.16 -22.83
N ASN A 25 -3.35 9.89 -22.98
CA ASN A 25 -1.96 9.44 -22.85
C ASN A 25 -1.27 9.86 -21.52
N GLN A 26 -2.06 10.06 -20.47
CA GLN A 26 -1.59 10.29 -19.11
C GLN A 26 -1.29 8.96 -18.43
N ARG A 27 -0.07 8.78 -17.92
CA ARG A 27 0.41 7.50 -17.36
C ARG A 27 0.82 7.58 -15.90
N VAL A 28 0.81 8.77 -15.31
CA VAL A 28 1.32 9.03 -13.96
C VAL A 28 0.31 9.86 -13.19
N ILE A 29 0.12 9.49 -11.92
CA ILE A 29 -0.53 10.32 -10.90
C ILE A 29 0.59 10.83 -9.98
N VAL A 30 0.66 12.15 -9.81
CA VAL A 30 1.60 12.79 -8.90
C VAL A 30 0.80 13.56 -7.87
N THR A 31 1.13 13.36 -6.60
CA THR A 31 0.59 14.11 -5.49
C THR A 31 1.73 14.47 -4.55
N PHE A 32 1.63 15.64 -3.94
CA PHE A 32 2.52 16.10 -2.88
C PHE A 32 1.69 16.27 -1.61
N SER A 33 2.35 16.13 -0.46
CA SER A 33 1.73 16.45 0.83
C SER A 33 1.54 17.96 1.03
N ASP A 34 2.12 18.78 0.15
CA ASP A 34 2.09 20.23 0.18
C ASP A 34 0.98 20.76 -0.76
N ASP A 35 -0.06 21.32 -0.16
CA ASP A 35 -1.21 21.87 -0.89
C ASP A 35 -0.85 23.16 -1.64
N GLU A 36 0.17 23.93 -1.21
CA GLU A 36 0.60 25.17 -1.89
C GLU A 36 1.20 24.88 -3.27
N THR A 37 2.03 23.83 -3.36
CA THR A 37 2.53 23.35 -4.66
C THR A 37 1.37 22.90 -5.54
N ILE A 38 0.37 22.20 -4.99
CA ILE A 38 -0.76 21.70 -5.78
C ILE A 38 -1.60 22.84 -6.36
N GLU A 39 -1.85 23.92 -5.60
CA GLU A 39 -2.60 25.09 -6.07
C GLU A 39 -1.96 25.74 -7.30
N ASN A 40 -0.63 25.74 -7.39
CA ASN A 40 0.11 26.34 -8.50
C ASN A 40 0.26 25.41 -9.71
N PHE A 41 -0.09 24.13 -9.59
CA PHE A 41 0.07 23.12 -10.64
C PHE A 41 -1.18 22.23 -10.76
N PRO A 42 -2.20 22.66 -11.54
CA PRO A 42 -3.50 21.98 -11.61
C PRO A 42 -3.45 20.55 -12.21
N GLN A 43 -2.33 20.16 -12.80
CA GLN A 43 -2.06 18.80 -13.25
C GLN A 43 -1.71 17.82 -12.11
N LEU A 44 -1.39 18.34 -10.92
CA LEU A 44 -1.08 17.55 -9.73
C LEU A 44 -2.35 17.22 -8.97
N TRP A 45 -2.38 16.05 -8.36
CA TRP A 45 -3.51 15.61 -7.55
C TRP A 45 -3.34 16.09 -6.10
N PRO A 46 -4.44 16.54 -5.43
CA PRO A 46 -4.41 16.93 -4.02
C PRO A 46 -3.83 15.84 -3.12
N ALA A 47 -3.18 16.23 -2.01
CA ALA A 47 -2.63 15.30 -1.02
C ALA A 47 -3.67 14.28 -0.54
N SER A 48 -4.91 14.75 -0.36
CA SER A 48 -6.07 13.96 0.07
C SER A 48 -6.48 12.83 -0.90
N THR A 49 -5.90 12.80 -2.10
CA THR A 49 -6.25 11.80 -3.13
C THR A 49 -5.54 10.46 -2.90
N MET A 50 -4.50 10.42 -2.08
CA MET A 50 -3.84 9.16 -1.73
C MET A 50 -3.64 9.05 -0.23
N ILE A 51 -4.17 7.98 0.35
CA ILE A 51 -3.90 7.61 1.74
C ILE A 51 -2.78 6.58 1.71
N ASN A 52 -1.59 7.05 2.07
CA ASN A 52 -0.36 6.31 2.00
C ASN A 52 0.03 5.76 3.38
N SER A 53 -0.26 4.48 3.63
CA SER A 53 0.13 3.84 4.87
C SER A 53 1.60 3.39 4.84
N TYR A 54 2.31 3.63 5.95
CA TYR A 54 3.70 3.24 6.12
C TYR A 54 4.03 3.07 7.61
N ALA A 55 4.31 1.83 8.02
CA ALA A 55 4.51 1.49 9.44
C ALA A 55 5.79 2.05 10.05
N ASN A 56 6.81 2.36 9.22
CA ASN A 56 8.11 2.90 9.64
C ASN A 56 8.74 2.14 10.83
N SER A 57 8.92 0.82 10.70
CA SER A 57 9.46 -0.02 11.78
C SER A 57 10.28 -1.19 11.22
N ASP A 58 11.31 -1.60 11.96
CA ASP A 58 12.11 -2.81 11.68
C ASP A 58 11.57 -4.06 12.41
N LYS A 59 10.43 -3.94 13.11
CA LYS A 59 9.78 -5.00 13.88
C LYS A 59 8.51 -5.48 13.19
N VAL A 60 8.46 -6.78 12.93
CA VAL A 60 7.33 -7.47 12.28
C VAL A 60 6.01 -7.20 12.98
N ASP A 61 5.95 -7.36 14.31
CA ASP A 61 4.71 -7.26 15.06
C ASP A 61 4.15 -5.82 15.03
N GLN A 62 5.03 -4.81 15.00
CA GLN A 62 4.62 -3.41 14.87
C GLN A 62 4.07 -3.12 13.47
N MET A 63 4.72 -3.62 12.42
CA MET A 63 4.21 -3.50 11.05
C MET A 63 2.87 -4.20 10.88
N ILE A 64 2.71 -5.40 11.46
CA ILE A 64 1.45 -6.15 11.43
C ILE A 64 0.35 -5.36 12.14
N ALA A 65 0.57 -4.94 13.38
CA ALA A 65 -0.44 -4.22 14.16
C ALA A 65 -0.87 -2.91 13.47
N TYR A 66 0.09 -2.17 12.92
CA TYR A 66 -0.18 -0.98 12.12
C TYR A 66 -1.04 -1.32 10.90
N ASN A 67 -0.62 -2.28 10.07
CA ASN A 67 -1.34 -2.62 8.85
C ASN A 67 -2.71 -3.27 9.11
N GLN A 68 -2.90 -3.96 10.24
CA GLN A 68 -4.21 -4.46 10.65
C GLN A 68 -5.20 -3.30 10.84
N LYS A 69 -4.79 -2.27 11.59
CA LYS A 69 -5.58 -1.05 11.77
C LYS A 69 -5.88 -0.36 10.44
N GLN A 70 -4.91 -0.29 9.52
CA GLN A 70 -5.12 0.32 8.20
C GLN A 70 -6.14 -0.46 7.35
N VAL A 71 -6.14 -1.79 7.41
CA VAL A 71 -7.15 -2.62 6.73
C VAL A 71 -8.53 -2.40 7.36
N GLU A 72 -8.61 -2.35 8.69
CA GLU A 72 -9.87 -2.07 9.40
C GLU A 72 -10.43 -0.69 9.03
N ASP A 73 -9.60 0.34 9.10
CA ASP A 73 -9.95 1.72 8.72
C ASP A 73 -10.39 1.75 7.25
N PHE A 74 -9.69 1.06 6.34
CA PHE A 74 -10.07 0.98 4.91
C PHE A 74 -11.44 0.33 4.65
N ASN A 75 -11.85 -0.64 5.46
CA ASN A 75 -13.15 -1.31 5.30
C ASN A 75 -14.27 -0.63 6.11
N ALA A 76 -13.95 0.29 7.02
CA ALA A 76 -14.93 1.10 7.73
C ALA A 76 -15.43 2.22 6.81
N ILE A 77 -16.59 1.98 6.18
CA ILE A 77 -17.18 2.79 5.08
C ILE A 77 -17.33 4.29 5.39
N SER A 78 -17.43 4.69 6.66
CA SER A 78 -17.79 6.04 7.10
C SER A 78 -16.62 6.99 7.41
N CYS A 79 -15.38 6.50 7.55
CA CYS A 79 -14.25 7.34 8.02
C CYS A 79 -13.28 7.80 6.92
N LEU A 80 -13.52 7.44 5.66
CA LEU A 80 -12.55 7.66 4.59
C LEU A 80 -13.03 8.72 3.58
N PRO A 81 -12.11 9.56 3.05
CA PRO A 81 -12.43 10.44 1.93
C PRO A 81 -12.96 9.59 0.77
N LYS A 82 -14.14 9.96 0.25
CA LYS A 82 -14.78 9.27 -0.89
C LYS A 82 -13.92 9.26 -2.16
N ASN A 83 -12.80 9.98 -2.17
CA ASN A 83 -12.00 10.23 -3.36
C ASN A 83 -10.54 9.78 -3.22
N ALA A 84 -10.21 9.02 -2.18
CA ALA A 84 -8.84 8.62 -1.92
C ALA A 84 -8.54 7.20 -2.42
N LEU A 85 -7.34 7.02 -2.99
CA LEU A 85 -6.70 5.74 -3.21
C LEU A 85 -5.95 5.31 -1.94
N TYR A 86 -6.22 4.11 -1.44
CA TYR A 86 -5.49 3.51 -0.33
C TYR A 86 -4.33 2.68 -0.83
N LYS A 87 -3.14 3.11 -0.41
CA LYS A 87 -1.90 2.37 -0.51
C LYS A 87 -1.55 1.78 0.84
N LEU A 88 -1.36 0.47 0.89
CA LEU A 88 -0.77 -0.23 2.02
C LEU A 88 0.69 -0.57 1.72
N SER A 89 1.62 -0.16 2.59
CA SER A 89 3.03 -0.59 2.48
C SER A 89 3.30 -1.79 3.39
N TRP A 90 3.67 -2.90 2.78
CA TRP A 90 4.13 -4.10 3.47
C TRP A 90 5.66 -4.19 3.40
N THR A 91 6.31 -3.28 4.13
CA THR A 91 7.76 -3.09 4.10
C THR A 91 8.27 -2.82 5.50
N LEU A 92 9.31 -3.54 5.91
CA LEU A 92 10.04 -3.24 7.15
C LEU A 92 11.12 -2.21 6.86
N THR A 93 11.20 -1.19 7.71
CA THR A 93 12.08 -0.04 7.53
C THR A 93 13.27 -0.16 8.46
N PRO A 94 14.52 -0.09 7.95
CA PRO A 94 15.70 0.00 8.80
C PRO A 94 15.57 1.17 9.79
N GLN A 95 15.88 0.90 11.06
CA GLN A 95 15.97 1.90 12.11
C GLN A 95 17.43 2.10 12.50
N THR A 96 17.71 3.13 13.30
CA THR A 96 19.08 3.38 13.82
C THR A 96 19.67 2.14 14.50
N SER A 97 18.85 1.38 15.26
CA SER A 97 19.26 0.10 15.86
C SER A 97 19.67 -0.93 14.82
N THR A 98 18.96 -1.03 13.70
CA THR A 98 19.27 -1.92 12.57
C THR A 98 20.65 -1.62 11.99
N ILE A 99 21.01 -0.33 11.89
CA ILE A 99 22.31 0.12 11.38
C ILE A 99 23.41 -0.21 12.40
N ILE A 100 23.19 0.08 13.69
CA ILE A 100 24.16 -0.19 14.75
C ILE A 100 24.43 -1.70 14.90
N GLU A 101 23.39 -2.54 14.89
CA GLU A 101 23.51 -4.00 14.95
C GLU A 101 24.28 -4.58 13.75
N SER A 102 24.12 -3.95 12.58
CA SER A 102 24.85 -4.31 11.35
C SER A 102 26.34 -3.99 11.45
N LEU A 103 26.73 -2.93 12.15
CA LEU A 103 28.12 -2.52 12.37
C LEU A 103 28.81 -3.31 13.49
N LEU A 104 28.06 -3.75 14.50
CA LEU A 104 28.59 -4.45 15.68
C LEU A 104 28.63 -5.99 15.53
N GLY A 105 28.41 -6.52 14.32
CA GLY A 105 28.75 -7.91 13.96
C GLY A 105 27.82 -9.01 14.48
N GLY A 106 26.63 -8.68 14.99
CA GLY A 106 25.72 -9.67 15.59
C GLY A 106 24.75 -10.32 14.60
N LYS A 107 23.96 -9.52 13.87
CA LYS A 107 23.06 -9.96 12.80
C LYS A 107 22.80 -8.78 11.86
N LEU A 108 23.18 -8.91 10.60
CA LEU A 108 22.75 -7.97 9.57
C LEU A 108 21.22 -8.07 9.45
N LYS A 109 20.57 -6.91 9.39
CA LYS A 109 19.19 -6.79 8.90
C LYS A 109 19.23 -5.88 7.68
N SER A 110 19.84 -6.37 6.61
CA SER A 110 19.78 -5.73 5.30
C SER A 110 18.31 -5.51 4.88
N LEU A 111 18.07 -4.56 3.96
CA LEU A 111 16.74 -4.35 3.38
C LEU A 111 16.15 -5.66 2.84
N ARG A 112 16.98 -6.51 2.24
CA ARG A 112 16.56 -7.82 1.71
C ARG A 112 16.19 -8.80 2.83
N GLU A 113 16.93 -8.83 3.94
CA GLU A 113 16.59 -9.68 5.09
C GLU A 113 15.31 -9.21 5.78
N LEU A 114 15.15 -7.90 5.97
CA LEU A 114 13.92 -7.29 6.48
C LEU A 114 12.73 -7.65 5.59
N ALA A 115 12.86 -7.48 4.28
CA ALA A 115 11.82 -7.86 3.34
C ALA A 115 11.51 -9.35 3.39
N ASN A 116 12.52 -10.24 3.44
CA ASN A 116 12.30 -11.68 3.55
C ASN A 116 11.49 -12.03 4.80
N ILE A 117 11.84 -11.44 5.95
CA ILE A 117 11.11 -11.66 7.21
C ILE A 117 9.67 -11.18 7.09
N GLY A 118 9.44 -9.97 6.57
CA GLY A 118 8.09 -9.41 6.38
C GLY A 118 7.27 -10.23 5.38
N ASN A 119 7.84 -10.56 4.23
CA ASN A 119 7.20 -11.30 3.14
C ASN A 119 6.70 -12.68 3.56
N GLN A 120 7.43 -13.39 4.43
CA GLN A 120 6.98 -14.66 4.99
C GLN A 120 5.66 -14.55 5.77
N LYS A 121 5.35 -13.37 6.32
CA LYS A 121 4.17 -13.12 7.16
C LYS A 121 2.96 -12.57 6.39
N LEU A 122 3.13 -12.16 5.14
CA LEU A 122 2.10 -11.47 4.36
C LEU A 122 0.83 -12.31 4.19
N SER A 123 0.96 -13.57 3.75
CA SER A 123 -0.20 -14.47 3.61
C SER A 123 -0.94 -14.73 4.93
N SER A 124 -0.23 -14.90 6.05
CA SER A 124 -0.87 -15.08 7.36
C SER A 124 -1.57 -13.81 7.85
N PHE A 125 -1.03 -12.65 7.51
CA PHE A 125 -1.67 -11.36 7.77
C PHE A 125 -2.94 -11.15 6.94
N ALA A 126 -2.90 -11.48 5.64
CA ALA A 126 -4.00 -11.24 4.72
C ALA A 126 -5.21 -12.17 4.94
N ARG A 127 -4.93 -13.45 5.27
CA ARG A 127 -5.94 -14.52 5.32
C ARG A 127 -7.16 -14.21 6.21
N PRO A 128 -7.02 -13.71 7.44
CA PRO A 128 -8.18 -13.42 8.29
C PRO A 128 -9.11 -12.34 7.73
N PHE A 129 -8.57 -11.34 7.04
CA PHE A 129 -9.36 -10.28 6.40
C PHE A 129 -10.08 -10.79 5.17
N GLN A 130 -9.35 -11.51 4.29
CA GLN A 130 -9.92 -12.10 3.08
C GLN A 130 -11.02 -13.12 3.40
N ALA A 131 -10.86 -13.91 4.46
CA ALA A 131 -11.89 -14.85 4.92
C ALA A 131 -13.19 -14.16 5.40
N LYS A 132 -13.11 -12.88 5.78
CA LYS A 132 -14.26 -12.04 6.15
C LYS A 132 -14.80 -11.23 4.96
N GLY A 133 -14.27 -11.43 3.75
CA GLY A 133 -14.61 -10.61 2.58
C GLY A 133 -14.06 -9.17 2.63
N MET A 134 -13.18 -8.87 3.58
CA MET A 134 -12.54 -7.55 3.68
C MET A 134 -11.43 -7.40 2.64
N LYS A 135 -11.30 -6.19 2.09
CA LYS A 135 -10.26 -5.85 1.11
C LYS A 135 -9.04 -5.29 1.85
N LEU A 136 -7.83 -5.60 1.40
CA LEU A 136 -6.63 -5.11 2.09
C LEU A 136 -6.36 -3.61 1.80
N CYS A 137 -6.48 -3.22 0.53
CA CYS A 137 -6.23 -1.88 0.00
C CYS A 137 -6.56 -1.88 -1.52
N GLN A 138 -6.43 -0.73 -2.19
CA GLN A 138 -6.36 -0.70 -3.66
C GLN A 138 -4.94 -0.96 -4.18
N ILE A 139 -3.92 -0.45 -3.49
CA ILE A 139 -2.50 -0.57 -3.90
C ILE A 139 -1.72 -1.22 -2.77
N LEU A 140 -1.16 -2.40 -3.02
CA LEU A 140 -0.26 -3.09 -2.07
C LEU A 140 1.18 -2.96 -2.55
N LEU A 141 2.00 -2.22 -1.80
CA LEU A 141 3.42 -2.09 -2.05
C LEU A 141 4.21 -3.10 -1.21
N ILE A 142 5.13 -3.82 -1.84
CA ILE A 142 6.03 -4.78 -1.19
C ILE A 142 7.46 -4.56 -1.67
N ASP A 143 8.43 -4.98 -0.85
CA ASP A 143 9.83 -5.09 -1.27
C ASP A 143 10.16 -6.52 -1.73
N PHE A 144 11.08 -6.63 -2.70
CA PHE A 144 11.63 -7.90 -3.21
C PHE A 144 10.55 -8.95 -3.50
N GLN A 145 9.73 -8.68 -4.53
CA GLN A 145 8.61 -9.55 -4.94
C GLN A 145 9.04 -11.02 -5.13
N GLU A 146 10.26 -11.25 -5.60
CA GLU A 146 10.81 -12.58 -5.86
C GLU A 146 10.91 -13.46 -4.60
N THR A 147 10.93 -12.86 -3.41
CA THR A 147 10.94 -13.59 -2.13
C THR A 147 9.59 -13.57 -1.41
N SER A 148 8.54 -13.04 -2.07
CA SER A 148 7.23 -12.81 -1.48
C SER A 148 6.18 -13.85 -1.87
N ASN A 149 5.28 -14.13 -0.92
CA ASN A 149 4.06 -14.91 -1.17
C ASN A 149 2.88 -14.03 -1.60
N ILE A 150 3.16 -12.91 -2.27
CA ILE A 150 2.18 -11.92 -2.72
C ILE A 150 1.19 -12.49 -3.75
N MET A 151 1.62 -13.37 -4.65
CA MET A 151 0.74 -13.88 -5.73
C MET A 151 -0.47 -14.64 -5.18
N PRO A 152 -0.32 -15.58 -4.21
CA PRO A 152 -1.46 -16.15 -3.48
C PRO A 152 -2.39 -15.14 -2.83
N VAL A 153 -1.86 -14.03 -2.29
CA VAL A 153 -2.67 -12.97 -1.67
C VAL A 153 -3.48 -12.22 -2.72
N ILE A 154 -2.87 -11.85 -3.85
CA ILE A 154 -3.55 -11.18 -4.96
C ILE A 154 -4.66 -12.06 -5.54
N PHE A 155 -4.36 -13.32 -5.89
CA PHE A 155 -5.35 -14.19 -6.52
C PHE A 155 -6.54 -14.50 -5.61
N ARG A 156 -6.35 -14.64 -4.29
CA ARG A 156 -7.46 -14.77 -3.35
C ARG A 156 -8.35 -13.53 -3.31
N SER A 157 -7.77 -12.34 -3.46
CA SER A 157 -8.55 -11.09 -3.52
C SER A 157 -9.34 -10.97 -4.83
N ILE A 158 -8.90 -11.61 -5.92
CA ILE A 158 -9.58 -11.58 -7.22
C ILE A 158 -10.68 -12.65 -7.31
N LEU A 159 -10.43 -13.86 -6.79
CA LEU A 159 -11.33 -15.01 -6.91
C LEU A 159 -12.52 -15.01 -5.93
N ASN A 160 -12.55 -14.07 -4.98
CA ASN A 160 -13.69 -13.86 -4.08
C ASN A 160 -14.73 -12.88 -4.65
N TYR A 161 -14.70 -12.66 -5.98
CA TYR A 161 -15.72 -12.00 -6.80
C TYR A 161 -16.43 -13.03 -7.68
#